data_AF-A0A926E201-F1
#
_entry.id   AF-A0A926E201-F1
#
_cell.length_a   1.000
_cell.length_b   1.000
_cell.length_c   1.000
_cell.angle_alpha   90.00
_cell.angle_beta   90.00
_cell.angle_gamma   90.00
#
_symmetry.space_group_name_H-M   'P 1'
#
loop_
_entity.id
_entity.type
_entity.pdbx_description
1 polymer ?
#
loop_
_entity_poly.entity_id
_entity_poly.type
_entity_poly.pdbx_seq_one_letter_code
_entity_poly.pdbx_strand_id
1 'polypeptide(L)'
;MKDYLTIEGFAEDEFVEKKSRFIGYAKHVETEEEAVSFINELKQKHWDATHNVYAYVLRDGQIRRYSDDGEPQGTAGIPTLDVILKEGVVDVCVVVTRYFGGILLGGGGLVRAYSLGCRAALKAAKKLHMAPCTVLETAVDYGFYGKLSYILPKYNIATLDSDFGADVVLKLMIKSERLPGFLKELTELSGGTVTPEVLEEKYADME
;
A
#
# COMPACT_ATOMS: atom_id res chain seq x y z
N MET A 1 0.11 4.54 -16.61
CA MET A 1 0.04 4.48 -15.14
C MET A 1 1.08 3.48 -14.66
N LYS A 2 1.87 3.81 -13.63
CA LYS A 2 2.98 2.95 -13.15
C LYS A 2 2.57 2.24 -11.87
N ASP A 3 3.13 1.06 -11.67
CA ASP A 3 3.03 0.28 -10.44
C ASP A 3 3.59 1.08 -9.26
N TYR A 4 3.06 0.83 -8.07
CA TYR A 4 3.54 1.44 -6.83
C TYR A 4 3.39 0.49 -5.64
N LEU A 5 4.15 0.80 -4.58
CA LEU A 5 4.12 0.06 -3.32
C LEU A 5 3.39 0.89 -2.27
N THR A 6 2.41 0.29 -1.59
CA THR A 6 1.74 0.90 -0.43
C THR A 6 1.58 -0.14 0.70
N ILE A 7 0.81 0.17 1.72
CA ILE A 7 0.45 -0.76 2.81
C ILE A 7 -1.07 -0.93 2.88
N GLU A 8 -1.55 -2.09 3.33
CA GLU A 8 -3.01 -2.41 3.34
C GLU A 8 -3.79 -1.63 4.41
N GLY A 9 -3.14 -1.17 5.47
CA GLY A 9 -3.84 -0.52 6.57
C GLY A 9 -2.91 -0.02 7.66
N PHE A 10 -3.30 -0.23 8.91
CA PHE A 10 -2.55 0.18 10.09
C PHE A 10 -1.55 -0.89 10.54
N ALA A 11 -0.37 -0.46 10.99
CA ALA A 11 0.60 -1.31 11.67
C ALA A 11 1.38 -0.51 12.72
N GLU A 12 1.84 -1.21 13.75
CA GLU A 12 2.68 -0.63 14.80
C GLU A 12 3.76 -1.62 15.24
N ASP A 13 4.89 -1.09 15.68
CA ASP A 13 5.93 -1.85 16.37
C ASP A 13 6.72 -0.92 17.29
N GLU A 14 7.36 -1.47 18.32
CA GLU A 14 8.07 -0.69 19.32
C GLU A 14 9.41 -1.27 19.74
N PHE A 15 10.28 -0.38 20.21
CA PHE A 15 11.56 -0.77 20.79
C PHE A 15 12.01 0.23 21.85
N VAL A 16 13.02 -0.17 22.63
CA VAL A 16 13.63 0.66 23.65
C VAL A 16 15.11 0.86 23.34
N GLU A 17 15.56 2.10 23.32
CA GLU A 17 16.96 2.49 23.13
C GLU A 17 17.37 3.44 24.26
N LYS A 18 18.40 3.07 25.03
CA LYS A 18 18.88 3.86 26.18
C LYS A 18 17.75 4.32 27.10
N LYS A 19 16.87 3.40 27.50
CA LYS A 19 15.65 3.63 28.31
C LYS A 19 14.56 4.48 27.65
N SER A 20 14.82 5.11 26.51
CA SER A 20 13.78 5.81 25.76
C SER A 20 12.98 4.79 24.97
N ARG A 21 11.65 4.83 25.06
CA ARG A 21 10.74 3.96 24.29
C ARG A 21 10.33 4.70 23.02
N PHE A 22 10.38 3.99 21.91
CA PHE A 22 9.96 4.46 20.59
C PHE A 22 8.90 3.52 20.07
N ILE A 23 7.77 4.07 19.65
CA ILE A 23 6.66 3.33 19.05
C ILE A 23 6.47 3.90 17.64
N GLY A 24 6.71 3.07 16.64
CA GLY A 24 6.46 3.41 15.25
C GLY A 24 5.05 2.99 14.87
N TYR A 25 4.31 3.89 14.25
CA TYR A 25 2.98 3.68 13.69
C TYR A 25 3.02 3.96 12.20
N ALA A 26 2.41 3.11 11.39
CA ALA A 26 2.23 3.33 9.96
C ALA A 26 0.75 3.13 9.61
N LYS A 27 0.20 3.98 8.74
CA LYS A 27 -1.17 3.86 8.24
C LYS A 27 -1.24 4.26 6.79
N HIS A 28 -1.97 3.47 6.00
CA HIS A 28 -2.36 3.85 4.65
C HIS A 28 -3.23 5.10 4.68
N VAL A 29 -2.86 6.11 3.88
CA VAL A 29 -3.60 7.37 3.73
C VAL A 29 -3.42 7.87 2.30
N GLU A 30 -4.50 8.35 1.69
CA GLU A 30 -4.48 8.85 0.32
C GLU A 30 -4.54 10.39 0.26
N THR A 31 -4.94 11.04 1.36
CA THR A 31 -5.14 12.49 1.43
C THR A 31 -4.39 13.15 2.58
N GLU A 32 -4.15 14.47 2.48
CA GLU A 32 -3.54 15.22 3.58
C GLU A 32 -4.46 15.25 4.81
N GLU A 33 -5.78 15.29 4.59
CA GLU A 33 -6.79 15.26 5.65
C GLU A 33 -6.72 13.95 6.46
N GLU A 34 -6.61 12.80 5.79
CA GLU A 34 -6.44 11.50 6.45
C GLU A 34 -5.12 11.42 7.23
N ALA A 35 -4.02 11.91 6.64
CA ALA A 35 -2.73 11.97 7.30
C ALA A 35 -2.79 12.83 8.57
N VAL A 36 -3.37 14.04 8.47
CA VAL A 36 -3.54 14.96 9.61
C VAL A 36 -4.45 14.36 10.67
N SER A 37 -5.54 13.72 10.27
CA SER A 37 -6.45 13.03 11.20
C SER A 37 -5.70 11.95 11.99
N PHE A 38 -4.89 11.13 11.31
CA PHE A 38 -4.11 10.07 11.96
C PHE A 38 -3.03 10.63 12.90
N ILE A 39 -2.34 11.70 12.51
CA ILE A 39 -1.37 12.39 13.37
C ILE A 39 -2.04 12.91 14.65
N ASN A 40 -3.21 13.54 14.51
CA ASN A 40 -3.95 14.07 15.66
C ASN A 40 -4.49 12.97 16.58
N GLU A 41 -4.96 11.86 16.02
CA GLU A 41 -5.37 10.66 16.75
C GLU A 41 -4.23 10.16 17.65
N LEU A 42 -3.01 10.02 17.09
CA LEU A 42 -1.85 9.57 17.85
C LEU A 42 -1.33 10.60 18.85
N LYS A 43 -1.40 11.90 18.52
CA LYS A 43 -1.10 12.98 19.48
C LYS A 43 -2.06 12.97 20.67
N GLN A 44 -3.33 12.65 20.45
CA GLN A 44 -4.32 12.52 21.52
C GLN A 44 -4.10 11.24 22.34
N LYS A 45 -3.84 10.10 21.67
CA LYS A 45 -3.51 8.82 22.32
C LYS A 45 -2.25 8.91 23.19
N HIS A 46 -1.26 9.66 22.72
CA HIS A 46 0.05 9.86 23.36
C HIS A 46 0.27 11.32 23.76
N TRP A 47 -0.72 11.91 24.44
CA TRP A 47 -0.67 13.29 24.90
C TRP A 47 0.47 13.57 25.90
N ASP A 48 0.94 12.52 26.58
CA ASP A 48 2.02 12.54 27.57
C ASP A 48 3.39 12.13 27.00
N ALA A 49 3.45 11.78 25.70
CA ALA A 49 4.71 11.49 25.04
C ALA A 49 5.59 12.74 24.94
N THR A 50 6.90 12.51 24.86
CA THR A 50 7.87 13.59 24.70
C THR A 50 7.75 14.22 23.31
N HIS A 51 7.65 13.39 22.28
CA HIS A 51 7.51 13.82 20.88
C HIS A 51 6.67 12.80 20.09
N ASN A 52 5.87 13.30 19.16
CA ASN A 52 5.12 12.57 18.14
C ASN A 52 5.57 13.03 16.75
N VAL A 53 6.77 12.58 16.38
CA VAL A 53 7.43 12.89 15.11
C VAL A 53 6.69 12.19 13.99
N TYR A 54 6.48 12.86 12.86
CA TYR A 54 5.78 12.25 11.73
C TYR A 54 6.44 12.53 10.39
N ALA A 55 6.17 11.65 9.43
CA ALA A 55 6.37 11.91 8.02
C ALA A 55 5.28 11.20 7.20
N TYR A 56 4.89 11.77 6.07
CA TYR A 56 3.99 11.13 5.13
C TYR A 56 4.37 11.41 3.69
N VAL A 57 4.04 10.45 2.82
CA VAL A 57 4.23 10.51 1.37
C VAL A 57 2.92 10.15 0.72
N LEU A 58 2.37 11.08 -0.06
CA LEU A 58 1.17 10.85 -0.88
C LEU A 58 1.59 10.82 -2.34
N ARG A 59 1.03 9.85 -3.08
CA ARG A 59 1.25 9.70 -4.51
C ARG A 59 0.56 10.82 -5.28
N ASP A 60 -0.68 11.13 -4.91
CA ASP A 60 -1.38 12.28 -5.49
C ASP A 60 -0.70 13.58 -5.08
N GLY A 61 -0.55 14.50 -6.03
CA GLY A 61 0.21 15.73 -5.87
C GLY A 61 1.71 15.57 -5.55
N GLN A 62 2.24 14.34 -5.45
CA GLN A 62 3.62 14.03 -5.04
C GLN A 62 4.01 14.66 -3.70
N ILE A 63 3.07 14.72 -2.76
CA ILE A 63 3.22 15.44 -1.50
C ILE A 63 4.14 14.67 -0.55
N ARG A 64 5.07 15.39 0.08
CA ARG A 64 5.97 14.86 1.10
C ARG A 64 6.03 15.85 2.25
N ARG A 65 5.75 15.39 3.46
CA ARG A 65 5.75 16.23 4.66
C ARG A 65 6.40 15.48 5.81
N TYR A 66 6.97 16.25 6.73
CA TYR A 66 7.57 15.75 7.95
C TYR A 66 7.55 16.81 9.05
N SER A 67 7.72 16.39 10.30
CA SER A 67 7.91 17.27 11.46
C SER A 67 8.82 16.59 12.47
N ASP A 68 9.76 17.35 13.03
CA ASP A 68 10.59 16.91 14.15
C ASP A 68 9.85 17.00 15.51
N ASP A 69 8.64 17.59 15.56
CA ASP A 69 7.79 17.69 16.76
C ASP A 69 8.52 18.13 18.06
N GLY A 70 9.48 19.05 17.93
CA GLY A 70 10.26 19.57 19.06
C GLY A 70 11.60 18.87 19.32
N GLU A 71 11.91 17.79 18.60
CA GLU A 71 13.28 17.26 18.52
C GLU A 71 14.23 18.26 17.85
N PRO A 72 15.55 18.13 18.06
CA PRO A 72 16.53 18.92 17.32
C PRO A 72 16.31 18.81 15.82
N GLN A 73 16.35 19.96 15.14
CA GLN A 73 16.00 20.09 13.72
C GLN A 73 16.74 19.07 12.84
N GLY A 74 15.97 18.35 12.02
CA GLY A 74 16.47 17.36 11.07
C GLY A 74 16.97 16.06 11.68
N THR A 75 16.80 15.85 12.99
CA THR A 75 17.24 14.61 13.66
C THR A 75 16.16 13.55 13.80
N ALA A 76 14.91 13.86 13.43
CA ALA A 76 13.79 12.95 13.60
C ALA A 76 12.90 12.84 12.34
N GLY A 77 12.24 13.92 11.93
CA GLY A 77 11.28 13.92 10.82
C GLY A 77 11.92 13.61 9.47
N ILE A 78 13.10 14.18 9.19
CA ILE A 78 13.86 13.89 7.97
C ILE A 78 14.27 12.40 7.92
N PRO A 79 14.90 11.83 8.97
CA PRO A 79 15.18 10.39 9.02
C PRO A 79 13.95 9.48 8.83
N THR A 80 12.80 9.84 9.41
CA THR A 80 11.55 9.10 9.22
C THR A 80 11.10 9.15 7.75
N LEU A 81 11.13 10.33 7.11
CA LEU A 81 10.79 10.49 5.70
C LEU A 81 11.75 9.72 4.78
N ASP A 82 13.05 9.80 5.02
CA ASP A 82 14.08 9.12 4.23
C ASP A 82 13.87 7.60 4.21
N VAL A 83 13.40 7.02 5.31
CA VAL A 83 13.06 5.59 5.36
C VAL A 83 11.86 5.27 4.48
N ILE A 84 10.79 6.07 4.51
CA ILE A 84 9.62 5.88 3.63
C ILE A 84 10.06 5.92 2.16
N LEU A 85 10.84 6.93 1.79
CA LEU A 85 11.33 7.13 0.42
C LEU A 85 12.26 6.00 -0.02
N LYS A 86 13.13 5.51 0.87
CA LYS A 86 14.05 4.41 0.57
C LYS A 86 13.34 3.07 0.41
N GLU A 87 12.29 2.83 1.19
CA GLU A 87 11.43 1.65 1.06
C GLU A 87 10.53 1.73 -0.19
N GLY A 88 10.39 2.92 -0.79
CA GLY A 88 9.60 3.13 -2.00
C GLY A 88 8.09 3.08 -1.77
N VAL A 89 7.64 3.22 -0.52
CA VAL A 89 6.23 3.16 -0.13
C VAL A 89 5.59 4.54 -0.29
N VAL A 90 4.39 4.60 -0.86
CA VAL A 90 3.57 5.80 -1.04
C VAL A 90 2.17 5.60 -0.48
N ASP A 91 1.40 6.68 -0.38
CA ASP A 91 0.07 6.71 0.25
C ASP A 91 0.14 6.19 1.69
N VAL A 92 1.08 6.75 2.46
CA VAL A 92 1.41 6.30 3.81
C VAL A 92 1.78 7.47 4.72
N CYS A 93 1.29 7.42 5.95
CA CYS A 93 1.72 8.27 7.05
C CYS A 93 2.36 7.42 8.15
N VAL A 94 3.52 7.85 8.62
CA VAL A 94 4.25 7.24 9.72
C VAL A 94 4.39 8.25 10.85
N VAL A 95 4.06 7.83 12.07
CA VAL A 95 4.29 8.59 13.30
C VAL A 95 5.18 7.76 14.21
N VAL A 96 6.27 8.35 14.70
CA VAL A 96 7.14 7.74 15.70
C VAL A 96 6.97 8.51 17.01
N THR A 97 6.28 7.88 17.95
CA THR A 97 6.07 8.39 19.29
C THR A 97 7.26 8.04 20.17
N ARG A 98 7.81 9.03 20.87
CA ARG A 98 8.93 8.86 21.79
C ARG A 98 8.53 9.20 23.23
N TYR A 99 8.85 8.30 24.14
CA TYR A 99 8.89 8.55 25.58
C TYR A 99 10.34 8.63 26.05
N PHE A 100 10.76 9.78 26.58
CA PHE A 100 12.13 10.01 27.02
C PHE A 100 12.48 9.19 28.27
N GLY A 101 13.58 8.44 28.20
CA GLY A 101 14.03 7.54 29.27
C GLY A 101 15.04 8.11 30.26
N GLY A 102 15.27 9.43 30.26
CA GLY A 102 16.25 10.08 31.14
C GLY A 102 17.71 10.03 30.67
N ILE A 103 18.00 9.38 29.52
CA ILE A 103 19.35 9.33 28.92
C ILE A 103 19.31 9.95 27.53
N LEU A 104 20.15 10.95 27.29
CA LEU A 104 20.26 11.60 25.99
C LEU A 104 20.89 10.66 24.95
N LEU A 105 20.29 10.62 23.76
CA LEU A 105 20.79 9.81 22.63
C LEU A 105 21.85 10.56 21.80
N GLY A 106 21.84 11.90 21.83
CA GLY A 106 22.61 12.76 20.91
C GLY A 106 22.03 12.75 19.49
N GLY A 107 22.41 13.71 18.64
CA GLY A 107 21.82 13.88 17.30
C GLY A 107 21.90 12.62 16.43
N GLY A 108 23.08 11.99 16.34
CA GLY A 108 23.24 10.73 15.59
C GLY A 108 22.54 9.52 16.23
N GLY A 109 22.24 9.57 17.53
CA GLY A 109 21.41 8.57 18.19
C GLY A 109 19.93 8.73 17.83
N LEU A 110 19.42 9.97 17.82
CA LEU A 110 18.04 10.29 17.41
C LEU A 110 17.79 9.90 15.96
N VAL A 111 18.68 10.29 15.05
CA VAL A 111 18.57 9.93 13.62
C VAL A 111 18.39 8.42 13.43
N ARG A 112 19.19 7.62 14.15
CA ARG A 112 19.11 6.16 14.08
C ARG A 112 17.83 5.61 14.71
N ALA A 113 17.41 6.14 15.86
CA ALA A 113 16.21 5.70 16.55
C ALA A 113 14.94 5.99 15.73
N TYR A 114 14.79 7.20 15.18
CA TYR A 114 13.65 7.56 14.35
C TYR A 114 13.60 6.78 13.03
N SER A 115 14.76 6.56 12.40
CA SER A 115 14.86 5.66 11.25
C SER A 115 14.42 4.23 11.59
N LEU A 116 14.83 3.72 12.76
CA LEU A 116 14.48 2.38 13.20
C LEU A 116 12.99 2.25 13.52
N GLY A 117 12.39 3.23 14.19
CA GLY A 117 10.95 3.25 14.48
C GLY A 117 10.10 3.27 13.22
N CYS A 118 10.46 4.10 12.24
CA CYS A 118 9.81 4.11 10.93
C CYS A 118 9.91 2.74 10.25
N ARG A 119 11.12 2.16 10.21
CA ARG A 119 11.35 0.86 9.57
C ARG A 119 10.60 -0.28 10.27
N ALA A 120 10.53 -0.25 11.61
CA ALA A 120 9.81 -1.25 12.39
C ALA A 120 8.32 -1.24 12.04
N ALA A 121 7.69 -0.06 12.03
CA ALA A 121 6.30 0.11 11.63
C ALA A 121 6.03 -0.36 10.19
N LEU A 122 6.85 0.05 9.23
CA LEU A 122 6.71 -0.36 7.82
C LEU A 122 6.99 -1.85 7.60
N LYS A 123 7.83 -2.48 8.43
CA LYS A 123 8.09 -3.92 8.37
C LYS A 123 6.94 -4.73 8.98
N ALA A 124 6.28 -4.20 10.01
CA ALA A 124 5.09 -4.80 10.59
C ALA A 124 3.86 -4.68 9.66
N ALA A 125 3.84 -3.70 8.77
CA ALA A 125 2.77 -3.50 7.80
C ALA A 125 2.79 -4.55 6.67
N LYS A 126 1.60 -5.00 6.27
CA LYS A 126 1.42 -5.76 5.03
C LYS A 126 1.57 -4.82 3.84
N LYS A 127 2.59 -5.04 3.03
CA LYS A 127 2.87 -4.29 1.80
C LYS A 127 2.00 -4.79 0.65
N LEU A 128 1.56 -3.87 -0.22
CA LEU A 128 0.75 -4.15 -1.41
C LEU A 128 1.46 -3.65 -2.68
N HIS A 129 1.56 -4.50 -3.70
CA HIS A 129 2.17 -4.18 -4.99
C HIS A 129 1.07 -3.81 -6.01
N MET A 130 0.68 -2.54 -5.97
CA MET A 130 -0.45 -2.04 -6.74
C MET A 130 -0.07 -1.85 -8.22
N ALA A 131 -0.78 -2.53 -9.11
CA ALA A 131 -0.60 -2.41 -10.56
C ALA A 131 -1.91 -1.95 -11.23
N PRO A 132 -1.84 -1.26 -12.38
CA PRO A 132 -3.02 -0.99 -13.20
C PRO A 132 -3.67 -2.32 -13.63
N CYS A 133 -4.94 -2.45 -13.31
CA CYS A 133 -5.75 -3.63 -13.58
C CYS A 133 -7.03 -3.22 -14.30
N THR A 134 -7.49 -4.11 -15.17
CA THR A 134 -8.75 -3.97 -15.88
C THR A 134 -9.68 -5.08 -15.38
N VAL A 135 -10.89 -4.69 -14.99
CA VAL A 135 -11.95 -5.64 -14.67
C VAL A 135 -12.81 -5.82 -15.90
N LEU A 136 -13.00 -7.09 -16.27
CA LEU A 136 -13.74 -7.52 -17.43
C LEU A 136 -14.94 -8.36 -16.99
N GLU A 137 -15.98 -8.37 -17.81
CA GLU A 137 -17.06 -9.35 -17.74
C GLU A 137 -17.11 -10.14 -19.04
N THR A 138 -17.36 -11.45 -18.95
CA THR A 138 -17.56 -12.28 -20.12
C THR A 138 -18.59 -13.36 -19.83
N ALA A 139 -19.51 -13.57 -20.78
CA ALA A 139 -20.46 -14.66 -20.78
C ALA A 139 -20.01 -15.72 -21.79
N VAL A 140 -19.94 -16.97 -21.36
CA VAL A 140 -19.51 -18.10 -22.19
C VAL A 140 -20.40 -19.31 -21.95
N ASP A 141 -20.62 -20.12 -22.98
CA ASP A 141 -21.28 -21.40 -22.80
C ASP A 141 -20.42 -22.36 -21.95
N TYR A 142 -21.05 -23.41 -21.39
CA TYR A 142 -20.36 -24.40 -20.56
C TYR A 142 -19.26 -25.18 -21.29
N GLY A 143 -19.34 -25.31 -22.62
CA GLY A 143 -18.31 -25.97 -23.42
C GLY A 143 -17.05 -25.13 -23.56
N PHE A 144 -17.21 -23.80 -23.69
CA PHE A 144 -16.10 -22.86 -23.74
C PHE A 144 -15.56 -22.51 -22.36
N TYR A 145 -16.38 -22.54 -21.31
CA TYR A 145 -15.95 -22.30 -19.93
C TYR A 145 -14.74 -23.14 -19.52
N GLY A 146 -14.69 -24.42 -19.90
CA GLY A 146 -13.53 -25.28 -19.63
C GLY A 146 -12.25 -24.83 -20.32
N LYS A 147 -12.36 -24.34 -21.57
CA LYS A 147 -11.21 -23.78 -22.32
C LYS A 147 -10.76 -22.45 -21.73
N LEU A 148 -11.70 -21.59 -21.37
CA LEU A 148 -11.43 -20.30 -20.74
C LEU A 148 -10.70 -20.50 -19.41
N SER A 149 -11.21 -21.37 -18.55
CA SER A 149 -10.62 -21.71 -17.25
C SER A 149 -9.17 -22.19 -17.34
N TYR A 150 -8.79 -22.81 -18.46
CA TYR A 150 -7.42 -23.26 -18.71
C TYR A 150 -6.45 -22.10 -19.02
N ILE A 151 -6.92 -21.04 -19.68
CA ILE A 151 -6.05 -19.90 -20.04
C ILE A 151 -5.98 -18.83 -18.95
N LEU A 152 -6.96 -18.75 -18.03
CA LEU A 152 -6.94 -17.74 -16.96
C LEU A 152 -5.63 -17.73 -16.14
N PRO A 153 -5.09 -18.88 -15.70
CA PRO A 153 -3.84 -18.92 -14.92
C PRO A 153 -2.62 -18.44 -15.71
N LYS A 154 -2.58 -18.68 -17.04
CA LYS A 154 -1.48 -18.25 -17.92
C LYS A 154 -1.28 -16.73 -17.89
N TYR A 155 -2.35 -15.99 -17.68
CA TYR A 155 -2.35 -14.54 -17.62
C TYR A 155 -2.36 -13.98 -16.19
N ASN A 156 -2.36 -14.84 -15.16
CA ASN A 156 -2.59 -14.47 -13.76
C ASN A 156 -3.90 -13.67 -13.58
N ILE A 157 -4.97 -14.16 -14.19
CA ILE A 157 -6.30 -13.55 -14.07
C ILE A 157 -6.92 -14.01 -12.75
N ALA A 158 -7.35 -13.04 -11.95
CA ALA A 158 -8.17 -13.31 -10.77
C ALA A 158 -9.64 -13.38 -11.18
N THR A 159 -10.36 -14.42 -10.74
CA THR A 159 -11.83 -14.48 -10.90
C THR A 159 -12.45 -13.79 -9.70
N LEU A 160 -13.10 -12.66 -9.92
CA LEU A 160 -13.75 -11.86 -8.88
C LEU A 160 -15.14 -12.39 -8.53
N ASP A 161 -15.86 -12.89 -9.53
CA ASP A 161 -17.21 -13.43 -9.38
C ASP A 161 -17.52 -14.44 -10.49
N SER A 162 -18.50 -15.32 -10.24
CA SER A 162 -18.95 -16.33 -11.20
C SER A 162 -20.44 -16.63 -11.00
N ASP A 163 -21.22 -16.46 -12.05
CA ASP A 163 -22.63 -16.81 -12.11
C ASP A 163 -22.86 -17.95 -13.11
N PHE A 164 -23.52 -19.01 -12.65
CA PHE A 164 -23.78 -20.24 -13.40
C PHE A 164 -25.26 -20.34 -13.74
N GLY A 165 -25.66 -19.62 -14.79
CA GLY A 165 -27.02 -19.60 -15.31
C GLY A 165 -27.17 -20.46 -16.56
N ALA A 166 -27.89 -19.93 -17.54
CA ALA A 166 -27.98 -20.51 -18.88
C ALA A 166 -26.60 -20.52 -19.58
N ASP A 167 -25.86 -19.42 -19.41
CA ASP A 167 -24.44 -19.29 -19.72
C ASP A 167 -23.66 -19.06 -18.42
N VAL A 168 -22.34 -19.24 -18.49
CA VAL A 168 -21.42 -18.92 -17.38
C VAL A 168 -20.93 -17.49 -17.53
N VAL A 169 -21.28 -16.62 -16.59
CA VAL A 169 -20.83 -15.23 -16.55
C VAL A 169 -19.68 -15.12 -15.55
N LEU A 170 -18.56 -14.57 -15.99
CA LEU A 170 -17.36 -14.40 -15.18
C LEU A 170 -16.99 -12.93 -15.09
N LYS A 171 -16.75 -12.48 -13.87
CA LYS A 171 -16.08 -11.21 -13.60
C LYS A 171 -14.61 -11.48 -13.35
N LEU A 172 -13.76 -10.97 -14.23
CA LEU A 172 -12.34 -11.26 -14.29
C LEU A 172 -11.53 -9.99 -14.03
N MET A 173 -10.40 -10.11 -13.34
CA MET A 173 -9.45 -9.02 -13.16
C MET A 173 -8.09 -9.43 -13.70
N ILE A 174 -7.50 -8.57 -14.53
CA ILE A 174 -6.21 -8.80 -15.17
C ILE A 174 -5.35 -7.54 -15.06
N LYS A 175 -4.03 -7.71 -14.90
CA LYS A 175 -3.09 -6.60 -15.08
C LYS A 175 -3.24 -6.03 -16.49
N SER A 176 -3.44 -4.72 -16.61
CA SER A 176 -3.76 -4.08 -17.89
C SER A 176 -2.68 -4.31 -18.96
N GLU A 177 -1.41 -4.48 -18.56
CA GLU A 177 -0.31 -4.83 -19.48
C GLU A 177 -0.50 -6.20 -20.18
N ARG A 178 -1.24 -7.12 -19.55
CA ARG A 178 -1.48 -8.49 -20.04
C ARG A 178 -2.75 -8.60 -20.86
N LEU A 179 -3.64 -7.61 -20.75
CA LEU A 179 -4.92 -7.56 -21.44
C LEU A 179 -4.81 -7.78 -22.96
N PRO A 180 -3.91 -7.12 -23.71
CA PRO A 180 -3.83 -7.31 -25.16
C PRO A 180 -3.49 -8.76 -25.55
N GLY A 181 -2.60 -9.40 -24.80
CA GLY A 181 -2.23 -10.80 -25.02
C GLY A 181 -3.37 -11.77 -24.71
N PHE A 182 -4.12 -11.50 -23.63
CA PHE A 182 -5.28 -12.29 -23.25
C PHE A 182 -6.40 -12.20 -24.29
N LEU A 183 -6.76 -10.98 -24.72
CA LEU A 183 -7.81 -10.76 -25.72
C LEU A 183 -7.48 -11.44 -27.06
N LYS A 184 -6.21 -11.43 -27.46
CA LYS A 184 -5.76 -12.13 -28.67
C LYS A 184 -5.99 -13.65 -28.58
N GLU A 185 -5.51 -14.29 -27.52
CA GLU A 185 -5.68 -15.75 -27.34
C GLU A 185 -7.15 -16.14 -27.15
N LEU A 186 -7.92 -15.31 -26.45
CA LEU A 186 -9.36 -15.52 -26.28
C LEU A 186 -10.11 -15.48 -27.63
N THR A 187 -9.77 -14.51 -28.47
CA THR A 187 -10.36 -14.38 -29.82
C THR A 187 -10.01 -15.59 -30.68
N GLU A 188 -8.75 -16.04 -30.66
CA GLU A 188 -8.30 -17.21 -31.41
C GLU A 188 -8.99 -18.51 -30.95
N LEU A 189 -9.14 -18.71 -29.64
CA LEU A 189 -9.77 -19.91 -29.08
C LEU A 189 -11.28 -19.96 -29.32
N SER A 190 -11.94 -18.80 -29.28
CA SER A 190 -13.39 -18.67 -29.47
C SER A 190 -13.81 -18.54 -30.93
N GLY A 191 -12.85 -18.37 -31.86
CA GLY A 191 -13.17 -18.00 -33.24
C GLY A 191 -13.87 -16.64 -33.35
N GLY A 192 -13.62 -15.74 -32.40
CA GLY A 192 -14.22 -14.41 -32.32
C GLY A 192 -15.64 -14.36 -31.77
N THR A 193 -16.14 -15.45 -31.18
CA THR A 193 -17.50 -15.50 -30.61
C THR A 193 -17.59 -14.95 -29.19
N VAL A 194 -16.46 -14.86 -28.48
CA VAL A 194 -16.39 -14.33 -27.11
C VAL A 194 -15.70 -12.99 -27.11
N THR A 195 -16.42 -11.94 -26.70
CA THR A 195 -15.89 -10.58 -26.54
C THR A 195 -16.17 -10.11 -25.11
N PRO A 196 -15.14 -10.01 -24.24
CA PRO A 196 -15.32 -9.46 -22.90
C PRO A 196 -15.66 -7.97 -22.94
N GLU A 197 -16.51 -7.54 -22.02
CA GLU A 197 -16.80 -6.14 -21.76
C GLU A 197 -15.87 -5.59 -20.67
N VAL A 198 -15.35 -4.38 -20.84
CA VAL A 198 -14.56 -3.70 -19.80
C VAL A 198 -15.51 -3.00 -18.83
N LEU A 199 -15.49 -3.40 -17.56
CA LEU A 199 -16.33 -2.81 -16.53
C LEU A 199 -15.67 -1.60 -15.86
N GLU A 200 -14.40 -1.72 -15.49
CA GLU A 200 -13.65 -0.65 -14.81
C GLU A 200 -12.14 -0.83 -14.98
N GLU A 201 -11.41 0.28 -14.82
CA GLU A 201 -9.96 0.29 -14.63
C GLU A 201 -9.66 0.73 -13.20
N LYS A 202 -8.80 -0.01 -12.50
CA LYS A 202 -8.41 0.30 -11.12
C LYS A 202 -6.99 -0.14 -10.83
N TYR A 203 -6.45 0.34 -9.72
CA TYR A 203 -5.24 -0.23 -9.15
C TYR A 203 -5.61 -1.37 -8.20
N ALA A 204 -4.91 -2.50 -8.31
CA ALA A 204 -5.08 -3.63 -7.40
C ALA A 204 -3.75 -4.35 -7.18
N ASP A 205 -3.61 -4.95 -6.01
CA ASP A 205 -2.58 -5.95 -5.72
C ASP A 205 -3.02 -7.28 -6.32
N MET A 206 -2.16 -7.90 -7.12
CA MET A 206 -2.42 -9.17 -7.83
C MET A 206 -1.31 -10.20 -7.60
N GLU A 207 -0.49 -9.99 -6.57
CA GLU A 207 0.53 -10.96 -6.09
C GLU A 207 -0.06 -12.00 -5.14
#